data_AF-A0A414GRR3-F1
#
_entry.id   AF-A0A414GRR3-F1
#
_cell.length_a   1.000
_cell.length_b   1.000
_cell.length_c   1.000
_cell.angle_alpha   90.00
_cell.angle_beta   90.00
_cell.angle_gamma   90.00
#
_symmetry.space_group_name_H-M   'P 1'
#
loop_
_entity.id
_entity.type
_entity.pdbx_description
1 polymer ?
#
loop_
_entity_poly.entity_id
_entity_poly.type
_entity_poly.pdbx_seq_one_letter_code
_entity_poly.pdbx_strand_id
1 'polypeptide(L)'
;KLLIRILLHLQVEFSSQLAGKKSKFGFFLSEEADYQKIAGELGIIRLSKPDEPLRYARHPLVYLVEAADDICYQMMDIEDAHKLKLLTHDETKGLYMQFFDEKRRKRIEEVCRIVTDVNEQIAYLRSSVIGALIKECTRVFTENEEKILTGEFEGTLIMHICSPLKEAYDNCSAIAFQRIYRSSDVLDIELAGFRVISTLIDLMINAVRSPEKAYSQLLINRISGQYNVNAPTLYGKIQAVLDYISGMTDVYALDLYRKIKGNSLPAV
;
A
#
# COMPACT_ATOMS: atom_id res chain seq x y z
N LYS A 1 18.46 2.55 -5.52
CA LYS A 1 17.60 3.29 -4.56
C LYS A 1 16.54 4.15 -5.26
N LEU A 2 16.89 5.01 -6.23
CA LEU A 2 15.91 5.78 -7.01
C LEU A 2 14.97 4.87 -7.83
N LEU A 3 15.53 3.89 -8.54
CA LEU A 3 14.75 2.90 -9.31
C LEU A 3 13.73 2.14 -8.43
N ILE A 4 14.12 1.74 -7.22
CA ILE A 4 13.23 1.02 -6.28
C ILE A 4 12.09 1.93 -5.79
N ARG A 5 12.37 3.22 -5.51
CA ARG A 5 11.33 4.19 -5.15
C ARG A 5 10.37 4.46 -6.30
N ILE A 6 10.88 4.53 -7.53
CA ILE A 6 10.05 4.64 -8.74
C ILE A 6 9.17 3.40 -8.88
N LEU A 7 9.75 2.19 -8.81
CA LEU A 7 9.01 0.93 -8.95
C LEU A 7 7.93 0.73 -7.88
N LEU A 8 8.13 1.21 -6.65
CA LEU A 8 7.10 1.20 -5.59
C LEU A 8 5.86 2.04 -5.96
N HIS A 9 6.02 3.09 -6.77
CA HIS A 9 4.90 3.95 -7.20
C HIS A 9 4.28 3.47 -8.53
N LEU A 10 4.84 2.43 -9.17
CA LEU A 10 4.44 1.92 -10.48
C LEU A 10 3.72 0.56 -10.42
N GLN A 11 3.17 0.17 -9.27
CA GLN A 11 2.38 -1.07 -9.14
C GLN A 11 1.17 -1.11 -10.10
N VAL A 12 0.72 0.06 -10.56
CA VAL A 12 -0.35 0.24 -11.52
C VAL A 12 0.19 1.14 -12.62
N GLU A 13 0.01 0.79 -13.89
CA GLU A 13 0.69 1.47 -15.01
C GLU A 13 -0.29 2.00 -16.06
N PHE A 14 -1.34 2.68 -15.58
CA PHE A 14 -2.33 3.32 -16.44
C PHE A 14 -2.82 4.67 -15.92
N SER A 15 -3.25 5.53 -16.85
CA SER A 15 -3.73 6.89 -16.59
C SER A 15 -4.95 6.90 -15.68
N SER A 16 -5.06 7.93 -14.84
CA SER A 16 -6.24 8.18 -14.01
C SER A 16 -7.54 8.28 -14.82
N GLN A 17 -7.49 8.56 -16.13
CA GLN A 17 -8.66 8.49 -17.02
C GLN A 17 -9.28 7.08 -17.12
N LEU A 18 -8.48 6.05 -16.90
CA LEU A 18 -8.91 4.64 -16.93
C LEU A 18 -9.31 4.12 -15.54
N ALA A 19 -9.29 4.97 -14.51
CA ALA A 19 -9.74 4.60 -13.17
C ALA A 19 -11.26 4.30 -13.19
N GLY A 20 -11.60 3.04 -13.44
CA GLY A 20 -12.97 2.53 -13.39
C GLY A 20 -13.40 2.20 -11.96
N LYS A 21 -14.36 1.26 -11.81
CA LYS A 21 -14.93 0.86 -10.50
C LYS A 21 -13.92 0.36 -9.45
N LYS A 22 -12.71 -0.04 -9.86
CA LYS A 22 -11.66 -0.52 -8.95
C LYS A 22 -10.74 0.61 -8.43
N SER A 23 -10.97 1.88 -8.81
CA SER A 23 -10.31 3.10 -8.30
C SER A 23 -8.77 3.12 -8.26
N LYS A 24 -8.09 2.18 -8.92
CA LYS A 24 -6.62 2.14 -9.02
C LYS A 24 -6.20 2.82 -10.32
N PHE A 25 -5.07 3.52 -10.30
CA PHE A 25 -4.36 4.07 -11.46
C PHE A 25 -2.89 4.31 -11.05
N GLY A 26 -2.02 4.52 -12.03
CA GLY A 26 -0.57 4.66 -11.83
C GLY A 26 -0.05 6.08 -11.77
N PHE A 27 -0.66 6.98 -12.55
CA PHE A 27 -0.22 8.37 -12.69
C PHE A 27 -1.42 9.26 -13.02
N PHE A 28 -1.37 10.53 -12.61
CA PHE A 28 -2.39 11.49 -12.99
C PHE A 28 -2.12 12.08 -14.38
N LEU A 29 -3.07 12.87 -14.88
CA LEU A 29 -2.97 13.54 -16.18
C LEU A 29 -1.77 14.48 -16.27
N SER A 30 -1.45 15.13 -15.15
CA SER A 30 -0.31 16.02 -14.96
C SER A 30 1.04 15.30 -15.10
N GLU A 31 1.12 14.01 -14.82
CA GLU A 31 2.36 13.22 -14.93
C GLU A 31 2.44 12.34 -16.20
N GLU A 32 1.44 12.38 -17.09
CA GLU A 32 1.43 11.55 -18.31
C GLU A 32 2.69 11.73 -19.16
N ALA A 33 3.09 12.98 -19.38
CA ALA A 33 4.27 13.31 -20.17
C ALA A 33 5.56 12.81 -19.54
N ASP A 34 5.65 12.80 -18.20
CA ASP A 34 6.83 12.31 -17.49
C ASP A 34 6.86 10.78 -17.47
N TYR A 35 5.71 10.14 -17.29
CA TYR A 35 5.61 8.69 -17.36
C TYR A 35 5.89 8.15 -18.77
N GLN A 36 5.44 8.84 -19.82
CA GLN A 36 5.80 8.51 -21.22
C GLN A 36 7.32 8.50 -21.44
N LYS A 37 8.05 9.47 -20.89
CA LYS A 37 9.52 9.49 -20.96
C LYS A 37 10.11 8.28 -20.23
N ILE A 38 9.65 8.00 -19.01
CA ILE A 38 10.10 6.85 -18.22
C ILE A 38 9.85 5.54 -18.98
N ALA A 39 8.64 5.34 -19.51
CA ALA A 39 8.28 4.17 -20.28
C ALA A 39 9.13 4.02 -21.55
N GLY A 40 9.42 5.12 -22.24
CA GLY A 40 10.30 5.14 -23.40
C GLY A 40 11.74 4.73 -23.06
N GLU A 41 12.32 5.31 -22.01
CA GLU A 41 13.69 5.02 -21.56
C GLU A 41 13.84 3.58 -21.04
N LEU A 42 12.80 3.04 -20.40
CA LEU A 42 12.80 1.69 -19.85
C LEU A 42 12.32 0.62 -20.84
N GLY A 43 11.87 1.02 -22.03
CA GLY A 43 11.32 0.09 -23.03
C GLY A 43 10.02 -0.59 -22.60
N ILE A 44 9.21 0.07 -21.77
CA ILE A 44 7.95 -0.49 -21.28
C ILE A 44 6.92 -0.53 -22.41
N ILE A 45 6.29 -1.70 -22.61
CA ILE A 45 5.32 -1.93 -23.68
C ILE A 45 4.06 -1.10 -23.43
N ARG A 46 3.70 -0.24 -24.40
CA ARG A 46 2.39 0.43 -24.40
C ARG A 46 1.31 -0.56 -24.86
N LEU A 47 0.30 -0.77 -24.02
CA LEU A 47 -0.83 -1.66 -24.26
C LEU A 47 -2.07 -0.94 -24.83
N SER A 48 -2.14 0.38 -24.70
CA SER A 48 -3.22 1.17 -25.31
C SER A 48 -2.88 1.64 -26.72
N LYS A 49 -3.90 1.84 -27.55
CA LYS A 49 -3.74 2.45 -28.88
C LYS A 49 -3.34 3.93 -28.77
N PRO A 50 -2.81 4.56 -29.84
CA PRO A 50 -2.39 5.96 -29.83
C PRO A 50 -3.47 6.94 -29.32
N ASP A 51 -4.73 6.74 -29.73
CA ASP A 51 -5.88 7.60 -29.40
C ASP A 51 -6.62 7.19 -28.11
N GLU A 52 -6.14 6.17 -27.41
CA GLU A 52 -6.71 5.71 -26.15
C GLU A 52 -5.88 6.26 -24.97
N PRO A 53 -6.52 6.46 -23.79
CA PRO A 53 -5.80 6.81 -22.57
C PRO A 53 -4.58 5.91 -22.33
N LEU A 54 -3.53 6.47 -21.75
CA LEU A 54 -2.26 5.77 -21.60
C LEU A 54 -2.38 4.54 -20.69
N ARG A 55 -1.95 3.38 -21.22
CA ARG A 55 -1.84 2.12 -20.49
C ARG A 55 -0.59 1.39 -20.94
N TYR A 56 0.20 0.95 -19.99
CA TYR A 56 1.45 0.24 -20.19
C TYR A 56 1.42 -1.12 -19.48
N ALA A 57 2.23 -2.04 -19.98
CA ALA A 57 2.52 -3.31 -19.30
C ALA A 57 3.41 -3.02 -18.10
N ARG A 58 3.26 -3.80 -17.02
CA ARG A 58 4.08 -3.61 -15.82
C ARG A 58 5.56 -3.79 -16.12
N HIS A 59 6.42 -2.94 -15.55
CA HIS A 59 7.85 -3.20 -15.55
C HIS A 59 8.14 -4.51 -14.78
N PRO A 60 8.96 -5.45 -15.31
CA PRO A 60 9.16 -6.78 -14.72
C PRO A 60 9.50 -6.78 -13.21
N LEU A 61 10.38 -5.88 -12.78
CA LEU A 61 10.77 -5.80 -11.37
C LEU A 61 9.66 -5.36 -10.41
N VAL A 62 8.55 -4.77 -10.91
CA VAL A 62 7.38 -4.42 -10.08
C VAL A 62 6.77 -5.67 -9.46
N TYR A 63 6.76 -6.81 -10.16
CA TYR A 63 6.23 -8.06 -9.62
C TYR A 63 6.99 -8.54 -8.38
N LEU A 64 8.31 -8.31 -8.32
CA LEU A 64 9.12 -8.63 -7.14
C LEU A 64 8.88 -7.64 -5.99
N VAL A 65 8.67 -6.36 -6.31
CA VAL A 65 8.32 -5.33 -5.32
C VAL A 65 6.96 -5.63 -4.70
N GLU A 66 5.94 -5.92 -5.52
CA GLU A 66 4.61 -6.34 -5.05
C GLU A 66 4.69 -7.60 -4.19
N ALA A 67 5.44 -8.62 -4.63
CA ALA A 67 5.58 -9.85 -3.84
C ALA A 67 6.27 -9.62 -2.49
N ALA A 68 7.29 -8.73 -2.44
CA ALA A 68 7.93 -8.37 -1.19
C ALA A 68 6.96 -7.66 -0.24
N ASP A 69 6.11 -6.78 -0.77
CA ASP A 69 5.07 -6.06 -0.04
C ASP A 69 4.00 -7.00 0.52
N ASP A 70 3.44 -7.85 -0.35
CA ASP A 70 2.44 -8.87 -0.02
C ASP A 70 2.92 -9.84 1.08
N ILE A 71 4.19 -10.25 1.03
CA ILE A 71 4.80 -11.14 2.04
C ILE A 71 5.01 -10.39 3.36
N CYS A 72 5.57 -9.18 3.31
CA CYS A 72 5.89 -8.41 4.51
C CYS A 72 4.62 -8.07 5.30
N TYR A 73 3.62 -7.46 4.65
CA TYR A 73 2.38 -7.08 5.32
C TYR A 73 1.67 -8.28 5.92
N GLN A 74 1.50 -9.36 5.14
CA GLN A 74 0.76 -10.52 5.61
C GLN A 74 1.42 -11.22 6.81
N MET A 75 2.76 -11.28 6.85
CA MET A 75 3.48 -11.93 7.94
C MET A 75 3.65 -11.02 9.17
N MET A 76 3.85 -9.71 8.96
CA MET A 76 3.94 -8.73 10.05
C MET A 76 2.60 -8.62 10.78
N ASP A 77 1.48 -8.59 10.05
CA ASP A 77 0.15 -8.48 10.66
C ASP A 77 -0.16 -9.67 11.60
N ILE A 78 0.23 -10.89 11.22
CA ILE A 78 0.06 -12.07 12.07
C ILE A 78 0.91 -11.98 13.34
N GLU A 79 2.14 -11.48 13.24
CA GLU A 79 3.00 -11.27 14.41
C GLU A 79 2.47 -10.15 15.32
N ASP A 80 2.01 -9.04 14.74
CA ASP A 80 1.49 -7.92 15.51
C ASP A 80 0.17 -8.27 16.17
N ALA A 81 -0.68 -9.10 15.54
CA ALA A 81 -1.85 -9.69 16.18
C ALA A 81 -1.48 -10.56 17.39
N HIS A 82 -0.36 -11.31 17.32
CA HIS A 82 0.16 -12.04 18.46
C HIS A 82 0.63 -11.09 19.58
N LYS A 83 1.39 -10.03 19.25
CA LYS A 83 1.84 -9.03 20.25
C LYS A 83 0.68 -8.31 20.93
N LEU A 84 -0.37 -8.00 20.16
CA LEU A 84 -1.60 -7.38 20.64
C LEU A 84 -2.54 -8.38 21.34
N LYS A 85 -2.14 -9.65 21.49
CA LYS A 85 -2.91 -10.73 22.12
C LYS A 85 -4.25 -11.02 21.43
N LEU A 86 -4.39 -10.66 20.16
CA LEU A 86 -5.52 -11.02 19.29
C LEU A 86 -5.42 -12.48 18.80
N LEU A 87 -4.19 -12.98 18.72
CA LEU A 87 -3.86 -14.38 18.50
C LEU A 87 -3.02 -14.91 19.66
N THR A 88 -3.33 -16.12 20.11
CA THR A 88 -2.50 -16.84 21.07
C THR A 88 -1.21 -17.33 20.42
N HIS A 89 -0.23 -17.68 21.24
CA HIS A 89 1.02 -18.26 20.75
C HIS A 89 0.77 -19.55 19.93
N ASP A 90 -0.05 -20.46 20.44
CA ASP A 90 -0.32 -21.73 19.79
C ASP A 90 -1.09 -21.56 18.47
N GLU A 91 -2.05 -20.62 18.40
CA GLU A 91 -2.70 -20.26 17.14
C GLU A 91 -1.68 -19.74 16.12
N THR A 92 -0.84 -18.78 16.52
CA THR A 92 0.15 -18.15 15.63
C THR A 92 1.18 -19.16 15.13
N LYS A 93 1.69 -20.00 16.04
CA LYS A 93 2.59 -21.10 15.69
C LYS A 93 1.91 -22.09 14.76
N GLY A 94 0.66 -22.46 15.04
CA GLY A 94 -0.14 -23.34 14.20
C GLY A 94 -0.28 -22.81 12.77
N LEU A 95 -0.51 -21.50 12.59
CA LEU A 95 -0.58 -20.86 11.28
C LEU A 95 0.76 -20.95 10.53
N TYR A 96 1.86 -20.57 11.16
CA TYR A 96 3.16 -20.63 10.50
C TYR A 96 3.61 -22.06 10.17
N MET A 97 3.22 -23.04 10.98
CA MET A 97 3.53 -24.45 10.71
C MET A 97 2.84 -24.97 9.44
N GLN A 98 1.73 -24.38 9.01
CA GLN A 98 1.02 -24.80 7.78
C GLN A 98 1.85 -24.62 6.51
N PHE A 99 2.80 -23.68 6.49
CA PHE A 99 3.70 -23.43 5.35
C PHE A 99 4.73 -24.54 5.11
N PHE A 100 4.86 -25.49 6.03
CA PHE A 100 5.94 -26.47 6.02
C PHE A 100 5.42 -27.90 5.95
N ASP A 101 6.19 -28.76 5.29
CA ASP A 101 6.00 -30.22 5.30
C ASP A 101 6.32 -30.83 6.67
N GLU A 102 5.94 -32.09 6.87
CA GLU A 102 6.14 -32.77 8.16
C GLU A 102 7.62 -32.83 8.58
N LYS A 103 8.53 -33.02 7.61
CA LYS A 103 9.98 -33.08 7.87
C LYS A 103 10.49 -31.74 8.41
N ARG A 104 10.08 -30.63 7.82
CA ARG A 104 10.49 -29.29 8.24
C ARG A 104 9.79 -28.86 9.52
N ARG A 105 8.52 -29.25 9.73
CA ARG A 105 7.81 -29.08 11.01
C ARG A 105 8.57 -29.71 12.18
N LYS A 106 9.00 -30.97 12.05
CA LYS A 106 9.78 -31.66 13.10
C LYS A 106 11.05 -30.91 13.49
N ARG A 107 11.82 -30.41 12.50
CA ARG A 107 13.02 -29.60 12.76
C ARG A 107 12.71 -28.28 13.46
N ILE A 108 11.62 -27.62 13.05
CA ILE A 108 11.18 -26.37 13.69
C ILE A 108 10.79 -26.64 15.14
N GLU A 109 10.09 -27.74 15.43
CA GLU A 109 9.74 -28.14 16.80
C GLU A 109 10.97 -28.40 17.66
N GLU A 110 12.01 -29.04 17.12
CA GLU A 110 13.29 -29.23 17.81
C GLU A 110 13.94 -27.89 18.19
N VAL A 111 13.98 -26.93 17.26
CA VAL A 111 14.50 -25.58 17.52
C VAL A 111 13.67 -24.85 18.59
N CYS A 112 12.33 -24.92 18.49
CA CYS A 112 11.42 -24.32 19.46
C CYS A 112 11.49 -24.96 20.86
N ARG A 113 12.05 -26.17 21.03
CA ARG A 113 12.30 -26.75 22.36
C ARG A 113 13.53 -26.15 23.03
N ILE A 114 14.47 -25.64 22.25
CA ILE A 114 15.73 -25.05 22.73
C ILE A 114 15.52 -23.56 23.03
N VAL A 115 14.80 -22.86 22.16
CA VAL A 115 14.48 -21.43 22.31
C VAL A 115 13.32 -21.28 23.29
N THR A 116 13.56 -20.79 24.50
CA THR A 116 12.52 -20.66 25.53
C THR A 116 11.70 -19.38 25.41
N ASP A 117 12.22 -18.33 24.75
CA ASP A 117 11.48 -17.10 24.52
C ASP A 117 10.44 -17.27 23.41
N VAL A 118 9.18 -16.99 23.76
CA VAL A 118 8.02 -17.16 22.90
C VAL A 118 8.06 -16.22 21.70
N ASN A 119 8.54 -14.98 21.88
CA ASN A 119 8.62 -14.01 20.80
C ASN A 119 9.74 -14.38 19.82
N GLU A 120 10.87 -14.89 20.31
CA GLU A 120 11.94 -15.41 19.48
C GLU A 120 11.48 -16.61 18.64
N GLN A 121 10.67 -17.52 19.22
CA GLN A 121 10.07 -18.61 18.44
C GLN A 121 9.19 -18.10 17.30
N ILE A 122 8.33 -17.11 17.57
CA ILE A 122 7.46 -16.50 16.54
C ILE A 122 8.30 -15.77 15.47
N ALA A 123 9.34 -15.03 15.87
CA ALA A 123 10.23 -14.35 14.95
C ALA A 123 11.01 -15.34 14.05
N TYR A 124 11.44 -16.48 14.61
CA TYR A 124 12.08 -17.57 13.86
C TYR A 124 11.14 -18.20 12.84
N LEU A 125 9.91 -18.52 13.26
CA LEU A 125 8.87 -19.06 12.38
C LEU A 125 8.55 -18.08 11.25
N ARG A 126 8.29 -16.81 11.56
CA ARG A 126 8.08 -15.74 10.58
C ARG A 126 9.20 -15.70 9.55
N SER A 127 10.45 -15.69 10.00
CA SER A 127 11.63 -15.66 9.10
C SER A 127 11.69 -16.89 8.21
N SER A 128 11.33 -18.06 8.74
CA SER A 128 11.25 -19.30 7.99
C SER A 128 10.17 -19.28 6.92
N VAL A 129 9.00 -18.69 7.22
CA VAL A 129 7.87 -18.57 6.30
C VAL A 129 8.18 -17.57 5.20
N ILE A 130 8.71 -16.39 5.54
CA ILE A 130 9.17 -15.39 4.59
C ILE A 130 10.17 -16.02 3.61
N GLY A 131 11.15 -16.78 4.10
CA GLY A 131 12.11 -17.47 3.25
C GLY A 131 11.48 -18.51 2.31
N ALA A 132 10.41 -19.18 2.73
CA ALA A 132 9.69 -20.12 1.88
C ALA A 132 8.89 -19.39 0.77
N LEU A 133 8.18 -18.32 1.13
CA LEU A 133 7.40 -17.50 0.19
C LEU A 133 8.30 -16.79 -0.83
N ILE A 134 9.43 -16.22 -0.41
CA ILE A 134 10.42 -15.62 -1.32
C ILE A 134 10.86 -16.64 -2.37
N LYS A 135 11.14 -17.88 -1.95
CA LYS A 135 11.62 -18.93 -2.84
C LYS A 135 10.56 -19.32 -3.87
N GLU A 136 9.30 -19.45 -3.44
CA GLU A 136 8.20 -19.73 -4.37
C GLU A 136 7.92 -18.55 -5.31
N CYS A 137 7.86 -17.31 -4.83
CA CYS A 137 7.69 -16.14 -5.70
C CYS A 137 8.82 -16.00 -6.72
N THR A 138 10.07 -16.32 -6.33
CA THR A 138 11.21 -16.33 -7.25
C THR A 138 11.04 -17.41 -8.33
N ARG A 139 10.55 -18.60 -7.96
CA ARG A 139 10.23 -19.67 -8.91
C ARG A 139 9.15 -19.23 -9.88
N VAL A 140 8.03 -18.68 -9.39
CA VAL A 140 6.95 -18.15 -10.24
C VAL A 140 7.46 -17.09 -11.21
N PHE A 141 8.28 -16.15 -10.72
CA PHE A 141 8.86 -15.09 -11.54
C PHE A 141 9.73 -15.64 -12.68
N THR A 142 10.61 -16.60 -12.37
CA THR A 142 11.53 -17.20 -13.36
C THR A 142 10.82 -18.11 -14.35
N GLU A 143 9.85 -18.91 -13.91
CA GLU A 143 9.07 -19.79 -14.80
C GLU A 143 8.13 -19.00 -15.74
N ASN A 144 7.76 -17.77 -15.38
CA ASN A 144 6.88 -16.92 -16.19
C ASN A 144 7.61 -15.71 -16.81
N GLU A 145 8.94 -15.76 -16.90
CA GLU A 145 9.77 -14.67 -17.41
C GLU A 145 9.28 -14.15 -18.77
N GLU A 146 9.01 -15.05 -19.72
CA GLU A 146 8.53 -14.69 -21.05
C GLU A 146 7.23 -13.88 -20.99
N LYS A 147 6.23 -14.36 -20.25
CA LYS A 147 4.94 -13.67 -20.08
C LYS A 147 5.07 -12.33 -19.38
N ILE A 148 5.99 -12.23 -18.42
CA ILE A 148 6.26 -10.97 -17.72
C ILE A 148 6.90 -9.96 -18.69
N LEU A 149 7.86 -10.39 -19.52
CA LEU A 149 8.53 -9.54 -20.49
C LEU A 149 7.62 -9.13 -21.66
N THR A 150 6.67 -9.97 -22.06
CA THR A 150 5.67 -9.63 -23.08
C THR A 150 4.48 -8.83 -22.54
N GLY A 151 4.39 -8.64 -21.22
CA GLY A 151 3.29 -7.92 -20.57
C GLY A 151 1.98 -8.70 -20.48
N GLU A 152 2.04 -10.02 -20.65
CA GLU A 152 0.88 -10.93 -20.63
C GLU A 152 0.62 -11.57 -19.27
N PHE A 153 1.52 -11.39 -18.30
CA PHE A 153 1.36 -11.96 -16.96
C PHE A 153 0.31 -11.19 -16.13
N GLU A 154 -0.80 -11.86 -15.81
CA GLU A 154 -1.89 -11.28 -15.02
C GLU A 154 -1.79 -11.62 -13.52
N GLY A 155 -2.08 -10.64 -12.65
CA GLY A 155 -2.08 -10.82 -11.20
C GLY A 155 -0.71 -10.59 -10.53
N THR A 156 -0.58 -10.97 -9.26
CA THR A 156 0.69 -10.84 -8.49
C THR A 156 1.37 -12.20 -8.37
N LEU A 157 2.68 -12.23 -8.06
CA LEU A 157 3.40 -13.51 -7.92
C LEU A 157 2.78 -14.40 -6.83
N ILE A 158 2.25 -13.80 -5.74
CA ILE A 158 1.63 -14.54 -4.63
C ILE A 158 0.33 -15.24 -5.03
N MET A 159 -0.34 -14.79 -6.10
CA MET A 159 -1.53 -15.46 -6.62
C MET A 159 -1.20 -16.76 -7.35
N HIS A 160 0.03 -16.90 -7.85
CA HIS A 160 0.48 -18.03 -8.68
C HIS A 160 1.40 -19.00 -7.94
N ILE A 161 1.65 -18.82 -6.63
CA ILE A 161 2.37 -19.82 -5.83
C ILE A 161 1.53 -21.09 -5.68
N CYS A 162 2.20 -22.23 -5.51
CA CYS A 162 1.54 -23.52 -5.41
C CYS A 162 1.14 -23.89 -3.97
N SER A 163 0.17 -24.79 -3.84
CA SER A 163 -0.11 -25.49 -2.57
C SER A 163 1.12 -26.31 -2.13
N PRO A 164 1.37 -26.45 -0.80
CA PRO A 164 0.51 -26.03 0.31
C PRO A 164 0.71 -24.56 0.75
N LEU A 165 1.73 -23.84 0.24
CA LEU A 165 2.02 -22.48 0.69
C LEU A 165 0.90 -21.50 0.37
N LYS A 166 0.24 -21.68 -0.79
CA LYS A 166 -0.91 -20.86 -1.17
C LYS A 166 -2.04 -20.93 -0.14
N GLU A 167 -2.44 -22.14 0.24
CA GLU A 167 -3.51 -22.38 1.21
C GLU A 167 -3.15 -21.81 2.59
N ALA A 168 -1.90 -21.98 3.03
CA ALA A 168 -1.43 -21.40 4.29
C ALA A 168 -1.45 -19.86 4.26
N TYR A 169 -1.02 -19.24 3.16
CA TYR A 169 -1.06 -17.80 2.97
C TYR A 169 -2.50 -17.26 2.99
N ASP A 170 -3.41 -17.92 2.27
CA ASP A 170 -4.81 -17.52 2.18
C ASP A 170 -5.51 -17.67 3.55
N ASN A 171 -5.16 -18.70 4.33
CA ASN A 171 -5.65 -18.87 5.70
C ASN A 171 -5.16 -17.74 6.63
N CYS A 172 -3.88 -17.39 6.58
CA CYS A 172 -3.36 -16.22 7.31
C CYS A 172 -4.11 -14.94 6.92
N SER A 173 -4.35 -14.73 5.62
CA SER A 173 -5.07 -13.56 5.11
C SER A 173 -6.50 -13.49 5.66
N ALA A 174 -7.20 -14.62 5.68
CA ALA A 174 -8.56 -14.69 6.21
C ALA A 174 -8.61 -14.38 7.72
N ILE A 175 -7.65 -14.88 8.50
CA ILE A 175 -7.58 -14.64 9.95
C ILE A 175 -7.22 -13.18 10.25
N ALA A 176 -6.24 -12.62 9.53
CA ALA A 176 -5.88 -11.21 9.66
C ALA A 176 -7.11 -10.32 9.43
N PHE A 177 -7.87 -10.60 8.36
CA PHE A 177 -9.09 -9.86 8.07
C PHE A 177 -10.18 -10.00 9.15
N GLN A 178 -10.36 -11.20 9.71
CA GLN A 178 -11.40 -11.43 10.71
C GLN A 178 -11.07 -10.86 12.08
N ARG A 179 -9.81 -10.90 12.50
CA ARG A 179 -9.41 -10.56 13.89
C ARG A 179 -8.69 -9.24 14.04
N ILE A 180 -8.04 -8.72 13.00
CA ILE A 180 -7.24 -7.49 13.06
C ILE A 180 -8.05 -6.32 12.52
N TYR A 181 -8.39 -6.35 11.22
CA TYR A 181 -9.05 -5.21 10.55
C TYR A 181 -10.50 -4.99 10.98
N ARG A 182 -11.14 -6.01 11.58
CA ARG A 182 -12.52 -5.92 12.11
C ARG A 182 -12.58 -5.65 13.62
N SER A 183 -11.44 -5.38 14.26
CA SER A 183 -11.45 -4.98 15.67
C SER A 183 -12.12 -3.61 15.82
N SER A 184 -12.83 -3.41 16.95
CA SER A 184 -13.55 -2.15 17.22
C SER A 184 -12.64 -0.94 17.18
N ASP A 185 -11.42 -1.09 17.71
CA ASP A 185 -10.45 0.00 17.82
C ASP A 185 -9.97 0.46 16.44
N VAL A 186 -9.74 -0.49 15.51
CA VAL A 186 -9.37 -0.16 14.12
C VAL A 186 -10.52 0.56 13.43
N LEU A 187 -11.76 0.09 13.60
CA LEU A 187 -12.94 0.71 13.00
C LEU A 187 -13.16 2.15 13.49
N ASP A 188 -13.02 2.39 14.80
CA ASP A 188 -13.18 3.73 15.39
C ASP A 188 -12.11 4.70 14.85
N ILE A 189 -10.87 4.23 14.68
CA ILE A 189 -9.78 5.00 14.08
C ILE A 189 -10.09 5.33 12.61
N GLU A 190 -10.55 4.35 11.82
CA GLU A 190 -10.92 4.54 10.41
C GLU A 190 -12.06 5.54 10.25
N LEU A 191 -13.10 5.45 11.09
CA LEU A 191 -14.24 6.39 11.07
C LEU A 191 -13.80 7.82 11.38
N ALA A 192 -12.93 8.00 12.38
CA ALA A 192 -12.36 9.30 12.71
C ALA A 192 -11.49 9.83 11.56
N GLY A 193 -10.62 9.00 11.00
CA GLY A 193 -9.75 9.35 9.88
C GLY A 193 -10.55 9.77 8.64
N PHE A 194 -11.57 9.00 8.27
CA PHE A 194 -12.46 9.32 7.15
C PHE A 194 -13.10 10.70 7.30
N ARG A 195 -13.60 11.02 8.51
CA ARG A 195 -14.22 12.32 8.79
C ARG A 195 -13.22 13.46 8.76
N VAL A 196 -12.02 13.27 9.32
CA VAL A 196 -10.93 14.26 9.31
C VAL A 196 -10.53 14.58 7.87
N ILE A 197 -10.16 13.57 7.09
CA ILE A 197 -9.67 13.74 5.72
C ILE A 197 -10.75 14.32 4.81
N SER A 198 -11.98 13.79 4.84
CA SER A 198 -13.08 14.31 4.00
C SER A 198 -13.37 15.78 4.28
N THR A 199 -13.38 16.18 5.57
CA THR A 199 -13.61 17.58 5.94
C THR A 199 -12.49 18.50 5.45
N LEU A 200 -11.23 18.06 5.58
CA LEU A 200 -10.08 18.85 5.12
C LEU A 200 -10.11 19.01 3.60
N ILE A 201 -10.38 17.94 2.86
CA ILE A 201 -10.51 17.95 1.40
C ILE A 201 -11.59 18.95 0.98
N ASP A 202 -12.80 18.83 1.54
CA ASP A 202 -13.93 19.69 1.17
C ASP A 202 -13.64 21.16 1.44
N LEU A 203 -13.07 21.49 2.60
CA LEU A 203 -12.76 22.87 2.96
C LEU A 203 -11.69 23.47 2.06
N MET A 204 -10.60 22.73 1.81
CA MET A 204 -9.48 23.22 1.01
C MET A 204 -9.84 23.32 -0.48
N ILE A 205 -10.59 22.37 -1.03
CA ILE A 205 -11.11 22.45 -2.40
C ILE A 205 -12.03 23.67 -2.55
N ASN A 206 -12.94 23.89 -1.60
CA ASN A 206 -13.81 25.07 -1.64
C ASN A 206 -13.01 26.38 -1.52
N ALA A 207 -11.94 26.39 -0.74
CA ALA A 207 -11.07 27.56 -0.61
C ALA A 207 -10.42 27.94 -1.94
N VAL A 208 -9.82 26.98 -2.67
CA VAL A 208 -9.18 27.26 -3.97
C VAL A 208 -10.17 27.55 -5.10
N ARG A 209 -11.44 27.14 -4.94
CA ARG A 209 -12.54 27.48 -5.87
C ARG A 209 -13.09 28.89 -5.66
N SER A 210 -13.07 29.39 -4.42
CA SER A 210 -13.56 30.72 -4.04
C SER A 210 -12.47 31.49 -3.26
N PRO A 211 -11.33 31.79 -3.89
CA PRO A 211 -10.20 32.44 -3.21
C PRO A 211 -10.54 33.86 -2.74
N GLU A 212 -11.53 34.53 -3.30
CA GLU A 212 -11.93 35.89 -2.92
C GLU A 212 -12.48 36.01 -1.49
N LYS A 213 -12.89 34.90 -0.86
CA LYS A 213 -13.44 34.91 0.50
C LYS A 213 -12.32 35.01 1.54
N ALA A 214 -12.53 35.86 2.55
CA ALA A 214 -11.57 36.03 3.65
C ALA A 214 -11.18 34.70 4.33
N TYR A 215 -12.17 33.82 4.58
CA TYR A 215 -11.90 32.51 5.18
C TYR A 215 -11.12 31.58 4.23
N SER A 216 -11.39 31.61 2.93
CA SER A 216 -10.62 30.86 1.94
C SER A 216 -9.15 31.29 1.93
N GLN A 217 -8.87 32.59 2.02
CA GLN A 217 -7.50 33.11 2.11
C GLN A 217 -6.78 32.61 3.36
N LEU A 218 -7.46 32.54 4.52
CA LEU A 218 -6.87 31.97 5.73
C LEU A 218 -6.47 30.50 5.56
N LEU A 219 -7.27 29.72 4.83
CA LEU A 219 -6.98 28.31 4.54
C LEU A 219 -5.84 28.17 3.51
N ILE A 220 -5.90 28.91 2.40
CA ILE A 220 -4.88 28.90 1.34
C ILE A 220 -3.51 29.30 1.91
N ASN A 221 -3.46 30.32 2.77
CA ASN A 221 -2.21 30.81 3.37
C ASN A 221 -1.55 29.81 4.33
N ARG A 222 -2.25 28.73 4.73
CA ARG A 222 -1.63 27.63 5.50
C ARG A 222 -0.91 26.62 4.62
N ILE A 223 -1.21 26.58 3.33
CA ILE A 223 -0.61 25.64 2.39
C ILE A 223 0.82 26.12 2.11
N SER A 224 1.79 25.21 2.25
CA SER A 224 3.20 25.52 1.95
C SER A 224 3.36 25.97 0.49
N GLY A 225 4.23 26.95 0.25
CA GLY A 225 4.49 27.50 -1.10
C GLY A 225 5.07 26.49 -2.09
N GLN A 226 5.46 25.29 -1.65
CA GLN A 226 5.85 24.19 -2.53
C GLN A 226 4.68 23.62 -3.34
N TYR A 227 3.43 23.84 -2.91
CA TYR A 227 2.22 23.39 -3.60
C TYR A 227 1.61 24.53 -4.42
N ASN A 228 1.43 24.33 -5.73
CA ASN A 228 0.91 25.36 -6.62
C ASN A 228 -0.62 25.47 -6.60
N VAL A 229 -1.18 25.95 -5.49
CA VAL A 229 -2.64 26.17 -5.32
C VAL A 229 -3.22 27.28 -6.20
N ASN A 230 -2.34 28.03 -6.88
CA ASN A 230 -2.70 29.05 -7.86
C ASN A 230 -2.51 28.57 -9.32
N ALA A 231 -2.42 27.24 -9.53
CA ALA A 231 -2.35 26.66 -10.87
C ALA A 231 -3.45 27.23 -11.80
N PRO A 232 -3.17 27.36 -13.10
CA PRO A 232 -4.08 28.04 -14.03
C PRO A 232 -5.42 27.31 -14.20
N THR A 233 -5.43 25.98 -14.02
CA THR A 233 -6.62 25.15 -14.18
C THR A 233 -7.19 24.73 -12.82
N LEU A 234 -8.51 24.58 -12.73
CA LEU A 234 -9.15 24.04 -11.52
C LEU A 234 -8.61 22.65 -11.16
N TYR A 235 -8.33 21.82 -12.17
CA TYR A 235 -7.69 20.52 -12.01
C TYR A 235 -6.36 20.64 -11.24
N GLY A 236 -5.45 21.51 -11.70
CA GLY A 236 -4.16 21.70 -11.05
C GLY A 236 -4.28 22.25 -9.62
N LYS A 237 -5.26 23.13 -9.38
CA LYS A 237 -5.51 23.65 -8.02
C LYS A 237 -6.00 22.55 -7.08
N ILE A 238 -6.92 21.71 -7.54
CA ILE A 238 -7.43 20.57 -6.76
C ILE A 238 -6.31 19.57 -6.52
N GLN A 239 -5.52 19.24 -7.54
CA GLN A 239 -4.38 18.32 -7.37
C GLN A 239 -3.38 18.86 -6.34
N ALA A 240 -3.02 20.14 -6.38
CA ALA A 240 -2.14 20.74 -5.37
C ALA A 240 -2.71 20.66 -3.93
N VAL A 241 -4.03 20.76 -3.78
CA VAL A 241 -4.70 20.53 -2.49
C VAL A 241 -4.61 19.07 -2.06
N LEU A 242 -4.82 18.13 -2.98
CA LEU A 242 -4.68 16.70 -2.70
C LEU A 242 -3.25 16.35 -2.31
N ASP A 243 -2.25 16.85 -3.03
CA ASP A 243 -0.83 16.67 -2.72
C ASP A 243 -0.48 17.19 -1.32
N TYR A 244 -1.01 18.35 -0.96
CA TYR A 244 -0.84 18.92 0.37
C TYR A 244 -1.45 18.04 1.47
N ILE A 245 -2.66 17.53 1.25
CA ILE A 245 -3.38 16.68 2.22
C ILE A 245 -2.73 15.29 2.33
N SER A 246 -2.38 14.66 1.21
CA SER A 246 -1.70 13.34 1.22
C SER A 246 -0.28 13.41 1.79
N GLY A 247 0.35 14.58 1.76
CA GLY A 247 1.65 14.83 2.38
C GLY A 247 1.61 15.06 3.89
N MET A 248 0.43 15.08 4.53
CA MET A 248 0.29 15.27 5.97
C MET A 248 0.59 13.97 6.74
N THR A 249 1.13 14.11 7.94
CA THR A 249 1.09 13.02 8.94
C THR A 249 -0.27 12.99 9.63
N ASP A 250 -0.66 11.83 10.17
CA ASP A 250 -1.92 11.67 10.91
C ASP A 250 -2.09 12.69 12.04
N VAL A 251 -1.02 12.91 12.80
CA VAL A 251 -0.99 13.89 13.91
C VAL A 251 -1.24 15.30 13.39
N TYR A 252 -0.61 15.67 12.26
CA TYR A 252 -0.78 16.99 11.68
C TYR A 252 -2.19 17.19 11.11
N ALA A 253 -2.72 16.20 10.38
CA ALA A 253 -4.07 16.27 9.83
C ALA A 253 -5.12 16.42 10.95
N LEU A 254 -4.98 15.66 12.04
CA LEU A 254 -5.88 15.73 13.19
C LEU A 254 -5.79 17.09 13.91
N ASP A 255 -4.58 17.60 14.13
CA ASP A 255 -4.36 18.92 14.73
C ASP A 255 -4.96 20.05 13.89
N LEU A 256 -4.71 20.02 12.56
CA LEU A 256 -5.29 20.99 11.63
C LEU A 256 -6.82 20.94 11.64
N TYR A 257 -7.40 19.74 11.59
CA TYR A 257 -8.85 19.55 11.68
C TYR A 257 -9.43 20.14 12.99
N ARG A 258 -8.79 19.88 14.12
CA ARG A 258 -9.24 20.41 15.43
C ARG A 258 -9.16 21.94 15.49
N LYS A 259 -8.08 22.53 14.98
CA LYS A 259 -7.92 23.99 14.88
C LYS A 259 -8.99 24.62 14.01
N ILE A 260 -9.29 24.02 12.86
CA ILE A 260 -10.34 24.49 11.94
C ILE A 260 -11.73 24.41 12.58
N LYS A 261 -12.00 23.35 13.35
CA LYS A 261 -13.28 23.19 14.06
C LYS A 261 -13.39 24.02 15.34
N GLY A 262 -12.33 24.71 15.75
CA GLY A 262 -12.31 25.49 16.99
C GLY A 262 -12.21 24.64 18.27
N ASN A 263 -11.88 23.36 18.14
CA ASN A 263 -11.72 22.44 19.27
C ASN A 263 -10.34 22.56 19.94
N SER A 264 -9.43 23.33 19.35
CA SER A 264 -8.08 23.57 19.85
C SER A 264 -7.65 24.97 19.43
N LEU A 265 -7.56 25.88 20.39
CA LEU A 265 -6.89 27.17 20.21
C LEU A 265 -5.51 27.09 20.89
N PRO A 266 -4.47 27.74 20.35
CA PRO A 266 -3.23 27.90 21.10
C PRO A 266 -3.57 28.53 22.46
N ALA A 267 -3.11 27.91 23.55
CA ALA A 267 -3.08 28.61 24.82
C ALA A 267 -2.17 29.83 24.63
N VAL A 268 -2.71 31.02 24.89
CA VAL A 268 -1.94 32.27 24.93
C VAL A 268 -1.05 32.27 26.17
#